data_AF-A0A0Q5J5U1-F1
#
_entry.id   AF-A0A0Q5J5U1-F1
#
_cell.length_a   1.000
_cell.length_b   1.000
_cell.length_c   1.000
_cell.angle_alpha   90.00
_cell.angle_beta   90.00
_cell.angle_gamma   90.00
#
_symmetry.space_group_name_H-M   'P 1'
#
loop_
_entity.id
_entity.type
_entity.pdbx_description
1 polymer ?
#
loop_
_entity_poly.entity_id
_entity_poly.type
_entity_poly.pdbx_seq_one_letter_code
_entity_poly.pdbx_strand_id
1 'polypeptide(L)'
;MQVCPFHADEGIVGVPVGSDGTLSFTCDRTRGHPTPGLHIWVVVPAPPELDGMSGLGAELGLHVELPALISQFGSRWVEFGVVEHAYAHARPDDFAMLVARYSHTAIAASRYTVSAFIARTLGDLSKWGNVLFHDGPATGRWAYNSRISWWSVAPEPDWETARLSWADTGLTMDYVPGSVE
;
A
#
# COMPACT_ATOMS: atom_id res chain seq x y z
N MET A 1 7.31 -11.60 8.94
CA MET A 1 7.27 -12.40 7.70
C MET A 1 8.27 -11.77 6.75
N GLN A 2 9.17 -12.54 6.15
CA GLN A 2 10.25 -12.04 5.28
C GLN A 2 10.02 -12.57 3.86
N VAL A 3 10.45 -11.84 2.84
CA VAL A 3 10.22 -12.24 1.45
C VAL A 3 11.58 -12.52 0.79
N CYS A 4 11.65 -13.60 0.00
CA CYS A 4 12.83 -13.86 -0.80
C CYS A 4 13.01 -12.72 -1.83
N PRO A 5 14.19 -12.10 -1.95
CA PRO A 5 14.42 -11.02 -2.93
C PRO A 5 14.18 -11.43 -4.40
N PHE A 6 14.18 -12.73 -4.69
CA PHE A 6 13.94 -13.28 -6.03
C PHE A 6 12.54 -13.84 -6.23
N HIS A 7 11.74 -13.93 -5.16
CA HIS A 7 10.38 -14.47 -5.17
C HIS A 7 9.49 -13.59 -4.30
N ALA A 8 8.81 -12.62 -4.94
CA ALA A 8 7.99 -11.62 -4.25
C ALA A 8 6.60 -12.13 -3.84
N ASP A 9 6.34 -13.43 -4.01
CA ASP A 9 5.01 -14.04 -4.00
C ASP A 9 4.66 -14.83 -2.72
N GLU A 10 5.63 -15.08 -1.82
CA GLU A 10 5.36 -15.80 -0.56
C GLU A 10 6.19 -15.29 0.62
N GLY A 11 5.52 -15.21 1.78
CA GLY A 11 6.14 -14.90 3.05
C GLY A 11 6.83 -16.11 3.69
N ILE A 12 8.13 -15.98 3.96
CA ILE A 12 8.97 -16.95 4.66
C ILE A 12 9.09 -16.56 6.14
N VAL A 13 9.04 -17.56 7.03
CA VAL A 13 9.26 -17.38 8.47
C VAL A 13 10.77 -17.40 8.76
N GLY A 14 11.27 -16.35 9.40
CA GLY A 14 12.68 -16.26 9.83
C GLY A 14 12.95 -16.97 11.16
N VAL A 15 14.14 -17.56 11.28
CA VAL A 15 14.71 -18.17 12.47
C VAL A 15 15.65 -17.17 13.17
N PRO A 16 15.50 -16.90 14.47
CA PRO A 16 16.40 -16.02 15.21
C PRO A 16 17.85 -16.53 15.20
N VAL A 17 18.82 -15.63 14.96
CA VAL A 17 20.27 -15.96 14.93
C VAL A 17 21.02 -15.39 16.14
N GLY A 18 20.31 -14.76 17.08
CA GLY A 18 20.87 -14.07 18.24
C GLY A 18 19.79 -13.46 19.11
N SER A 19 20.20 -12.67 20.10
CA SER A 19 19.30 -11.93 21.01
C SER A 19 18.98 -10.51 20.55
N ASP A 20 19.59 -10.05 19.47
CA ASP A 20 19.50 -8.71 18.89
C ASP A 20 18.30 -8.51 17.95
N GLY A 21 17.45 -9.53 17.79
CA GLY A 21 16.31 -9.50 16.86
C GLY A 21 16.68 -9.82 15.40
N THR A 22 17.93 -10.19 15.13
CA THR A 22 18.38 -10.64 13.81
C THR A 22 17.72 -11.97 13.43
N LEU A 23 17.14 -12.02 12.24
CA LEU A 23 16.47 -13.19 11.68
C LEU A 23 17.25 -13.73 10.48
N SER A 24 17.43 -15.04 10.41
CA SER A 24 17.86 -15.73 9.19
C SER A 24 16.65 -16.40 8.55
N PHE A 25 16.52 -16.33 7.24
CA PHE A 25 15.49 -17.07 6.53
C PHE A 25 16.08 -17.76 5.31
N THR A 26 15.46 -18.89 4.95
CA THR A 26 15.93 -19.80 3.91
C THR A 26 14.85 -19.94 2.86
N CYS A 27 15.18 -19.72 1.60
CA CYS A 27 14.30 -20.09 0.50
C CYS A 27 14.63 -21.51 0.03
N ASP A 28 13.61 -22.37 0.03
CA ASP A 28 13.68 -23.78 -0.37
C ASP A 28 13.45 -24.00 -1.88
N ARG A 29 13.09 -22.94 -2.62
CA ARG A 29 12.88 -23.01 -4.07
C ARG A 29 14.18 -23.32 -4.80
N THR A 30 14.12 -24.35 -5.64
CA THR A 30 15.26 -24.82 -6.45
C THR A 30 15.39 -24.12 -7.81
N ARG A 31 14.48 -23.18 -8.13
CA ARG A 31 14.43 -22.42 -9.39
C ARG A 31 14.13 -20.94 -9.14
N GLY A 32 14.47 -20.08 -10.10
CA GLY A 32 14.24 -18.64 -10.02
C GLY A 32 15.35 -17.85 -9.30
N HIS A 33 16.38 -18.55 -8.81
CA HIS A 33 17.60 -17.94 -8.30
C HIS A 33 18.69 -17.88 -9.37
N PRO A 34 19.63 -16.90 -9.32
CA PRO A 34 20.76 -16.82 -10.24
C PRO A 34 21.68 -18.03 -10.20
N THR A 35 21.76 -18.70 -9.04
CA THR A 35 22.55 -19.92 -8.83
C THR A 35 21.68 -21.04 -8.24
N PRO A 36 21.83 -22.30 -8.69
CA PRO A 36 21.18 -23.44 -8.07
C PRO A 36 21.71 -23.68 -6.65
N GLY A 37 20.83 -24.01 -5.71
CA GLY A 37 21.21 -24.34 -4.33
C GLY A 37 20.34 -23.66 -3.29
N LEU A 38 20.72 -23.82 -2.02
CA LEU A 38 20.06 -23.20 -0.88
C LEU A 38 20.44 -21.72 -0.78
N HIS A 39 19.45 -20.84 -0.69
CA HIS A 39 19.69 -19.41 -0.48
C HIS A 39 19.23 -19.00 0.92
N ILE A 40 20.14 -18.37 1.66
CA ILE A 40 19.93 -17.94 3.04
C ILE A 40 20.25 -16.45 3.12
N TRP A 41 19.36 -15.69 3.74
CA TRP A 41 19.57 -14.28 4.03
C TRP A 41 19.50 -14.02 5.52
N VAL A 42 20.09 -12.89 5.91
CA VAL A 42 20.05 -12.37 7.27
C VAL A 42 19.39 -10.99 7.21
N VAL A 43 18.31 -10.82 7.95
CA VAL A 43 17.65 -9.54 8.19
C VAL A 43 18.10 -9.07 9.55
N VAL A 44 18.91 -8.01 9.52
CA VAL A 44 19.25 -7.24 10.71
C VAL A 44 18.08 -6.27 10.95
N PRO A 45 17.53 -6.17 12.17
CA PRO A 45 16.48 -5.20 12.45
C PRO A 45 16.96 -3.79 12.11
N ALA A 46 16.03 -2.97 11.62
CA ALA A 46 16.32 -1.58 11.34
C ALA A 46 16.87 -0.90 12.61
N PRO A 47 17.85 0.02 12.49
CA PRO A 47 18.28 0.84 13.62
C PRO A 47 17.07 1.58 14.23
N PRO A 48 17.12 1.90 15.54
CA PRO A 48 16.00 2.54 16.21
C PRO A 48 15.66 3.89 15.55
N GLU A 49 14.37 4.05 15.25
CA GLU A 49 13.64 5.20 14.71
C GLU A 49 14.18 5.77 13.39
N LEU A 50 13.56 5.34 12.28
CA LEU A 50 13.34 6.25 11.16
C LEU A 50 12.52 7.41 11.71
N ASP A 51 12.97 8.65 11.53
CA ASP A 51 12.13 9.83 11.78
C ASP A 51 10.75 9.55 11.17
N GLY A 52 9.70 9.61 11.99
CA GLY A 52 8.35 9.27 11.58
C GLY A 52 7.85 10.13 10.40
N MET A 53 6.58 9.96 10.04
CA MET A 53 5.96 10.82 9.02
C MET A 53 6.17 12.30 9.37
N SER A 54 6.60 13.10 8.38
CA SER A 54 6.85 14.53 8.52
C SER A 54 6.05 15.34 7.49
N GLY A 55 5.99 16.66 7.67
CA GLY A 55 5.26 17.57 6.80
C GLY A 55 3.75 17.32 6.80
N LEU A 56 3.10 17.58 5.65
CA LEU A 56 1.64 17.59 5.55
C LEU A 56 0.99 16.23 5.89
N GLY A 57 1.65 15.11 5.60
CA GLY A 57 1.13 13.79 5.99
C GLY A 57 1.08 13.59 7.51
N ALA A 58 2.02 14.20 8.25
CA ALA A 58 2.05 14.17 9.71
C ALA A 58 0.97 15.09 10.30
N GLU A 59 0.83 16.30 9.74
CA GLU A 59 -0.19 17.27 10.13
C GLU A 59 -1.61 16.71 9.98
N LEU A 60 -1.84 15.90 8.94
CA LEU A 60 -3.11 15.23 8.67
C LEU A 60 -3.25 13.87 9.38
N GLY A 61 -2.26 13.44 10.16
CA GLY A 61 -2.32 12.17 10.89
C GLY A 61 -2.39 10.92 9.98
N LEU A 62 -1.91 10.98 8.74
CA LEU A 62 -2.11 9.90 7.74
C LEU A 62 -1.49 8.57 8.14
N HIS A 63 -0.48 8.59 9.02
CA HIS A 63 0.12 7.39 9.60
C HIS A 63 -0.83 6.58 10.49
N VAL A 64 -1.89 7.19 11.01
CA VAL A 64 -2.96 6.52 11.76
C VAL A 64 -4.19 6.33 10.87
N GLU A 65 -4.59 7.37 10.15
CA GLU A 65 -5.85 7.38 9.40
C GLU A 65 -5.86 6.35 8.26
N LEU A 66 -4.79 6.26 7.46
CA LEU A 66 -4.78 5.37 6.30
C LEU A 66 -4.78 3.87 6.69
N PRO A 67 -3.96 3.40 7.65
CA PRO A 67 -4.07 2.01 8.12
C PRO A 67 -5.43 1.72 8.74
N ALA A 68 -5.98 2.66 9.53
CA ALA A 68 -7.30 2.50 10.14
C ALA A 68 -8.39 2.37 9.06
N LEU A 69 -8.35 3.19 8.00
CA LEU A 69 -9.28 3.11 6.88
C LEU A 69 -9.18 1.79 6.13
N ILE A 70 -7.96 1.34 5.82
CA ILE A 70 -7.75 0.05 5.14
C ILE A 70 -8.29 -1.10 6.00
N SER A 71 -8.10 -1.04 7.32
CA SER A 71 -8.57 -2.10 8.24
C SER A 71 -10.10 -2.26 8.27
N GLN A 72 -10.87 -1.25 7.88
CA GLN A 72 -12.34 -1.32 7.82
C GLN A 72 -12.83 -2.33 6.77
N PHE A 73 -12.00 -2.66 5.77
CA PHE A 73 -12.32 -3.64 4.74
C PHE A 73 -12.00 -5.08 5.16
N GLY A 74 -11.59 -5.28 6.42
CA GLY A 74 -11.25 -6.59 6.98
C GLY A 74 -9.95 -7.15 6.37
N SER A 75 -9.83 -8.47 6.35
CA SER A 75 -8.70 -9.16 5.73
C SER A 75 -8.86 -9.21 4.21
N ARG A 76 -8.72 -8.04 3.56
CA ARG A 76 -8.81 -7.89 2.11
C ARG A 76 -7.71 -6.98 1.56
N TRP A 77 -7.27 -7.30 0.35
CA TRP A 77 -6.56 -6.39 -0.52
C TRP A 77 -7.53 -5.38 -1.13
N VAL A 78 -7.26 -4.10 -0.92
CA VAL A 78 -8.13 -2.99 -1.34
C VAL A 78 -7.43 -2.21 -2.45
N GLU A 79 -8.08 -2.07 -3.61
CA GLU A 79 -7.55 -1.28 -4.71
C GLU A 79 -7.40 0.19 -4.29
N PHE A 80 -6.32 0.87 -4.74
CA PHE A 80 -6.02 2.26 -4.37
C PHE A 80 -7.22 3.21 -4.51
N GLY A 81 -7.98 3.10 -5.60
CA GLY A 81 -9.16 3.95 -5.80
C GLY A 81 -10.16 3.86 -4.65
N VAL A 82 -10.37 2.65 -4.11
CA VAL A 82 -11.28 2.42 -2.98
C VAL A 82 -10.70 3.03 -1.70
N VAL A 83 -9.38 2.95 -1.50
CA VAL A 83 -8.69 3.60 -0.37
C VAL A 83 -8.82 5.12 -0.45
N GLU A 84 -8.59 5.72 -1.63
CA GLU A 84 -8.73 7.16 -1.85
C GLU A 84 -10.16 7.63 -1.60
N HIS A 85 -11.15 6.93 -2.15
CA HIS A 85 -12.56 7.20 -1.91
C HIS A 85 -12.93 7.11 -0.43
N ALA A 86 -12.46 6.07 0.28
CA ALA A 86 -12.71 5.91 1.71
C ALA A 86 -12.11 7.06 2.53
N TYR A 87 -10.89 7.49 2.20
CA TYR A 87 -10.26 8.65 2.83
C TYR A 87 -11.03 9.94 2.56
N ALA A 88 -11.43 10.18 1.31
CA ALA A 88 -12.22 11.35 0.93
C ALA A 88 -13.56 11.43 1.67
N HIS A 89 -14.21 10.29 1.90
CA HIS A 89 -15.46 10.24 2.66
C HIS A 89 -15.27 10.41 4.17
N ALA A 90 -14.20 9.83 4.74
CA ALA A 90 -13.92 9.94 6.16
C ALA A 90 -13.43 11.35 6.54
N ARG A 91 -12.69 12.01 5.64
CA ARG A 91 -12.02 13.29 5.87
C ARG A 91 -12.29 14.26 4.70
N PRO A 92 -13.55 14.67 4.46
CA PRO A 92 -13.93 15.44 3.28
C PRO A 92 -13.26 16.82 3.22
N ASP A 93 -13.11 17.49 4.36
CA ASP A 93 -12.46 18.80 4.43
C ASP A 93 -10.95 18.71 4.13
N ASP A 94 -10.27 17.70 4.69
CA ASP A 94 -8.85 17.45 4.43
C ASP A 94 -8.63 17.05 2.97
N PHE A 95 -9.49 16.19 2.43
CA PHE A 95 -9.41 15.79 1.03
C PHE A 95 -9.66 16.98 0.09
N ALA A 96 -10.67 17.81 0.34
CA ALA A 96 -10.94 19.01 -0.44
C ALA A 96 -9.76 20.00 -0.39
N MET A 97 -9.12 20.15 0.77
CA MET A 97 -7.91 20.96 0.94
C MET A 97 -6.72 20.38 0.15
N LEU A 98 -6.55 19.05 0.14
CA LEU A 98 -5.55 18.38 -0.69
C LEU A 98 -5.85 18.51 -2.20
N VAL A 99 -7.12 18.41 -2.62
CA VAL A 99 -7.54 18.65 -4.01
C VAL A 99 -7.26 20.10 -4.41
N ALA A 100 -7.55 21.08 -3.56
CA ALA A 100 -7.24 22.48 -3.84
C ALA A 100 -5.72 22.71 -3.98
N ARG A 101 -4.91 21.98 -3.20
CA ARG A 101 -3.45 22.10 -3.20
C ARG A 101 -2.76 21.38 -4.36
N TYR A 102 -3.20 20.17 -4.68
CA TYR A 102 -2.52 19.27 -5.62
C TYR A 102 -3.33 18.97 -6.88
N SER A 103 -4.60 19.37 -6.96
CA SER A 103 -5.54 18.97 -8.01
C SER A 103 -5.79 17.45 -8.06
N HIS A 104 -6.63 17.03 -9.00
CA HIS A 104 -6.98 15.65 -9.27
C HIS A 104 -7.17 15.43 -10.78
N THR A 105 -6.80 14.25 -11.28
CA THR A 105 -6.90 13.95 -12.73
C THR A 105 -8.33 13.91 -13.26
N ALA A 106 -9.31 13.73 -12.38
CA ALA A 106 -10.73 13.84 -12.73
C ALA A 106 -11.21 15.29 -12.96
N ILE A 107 -10.40 16.29 -12.59
CA ILE A 107 -10.69 17.71 -12.84
C ILE A 107 -9.98 18.14 -14.12
N ALA A 108 -8.65 17.95 -14.16
CA ALA A 108 -7.80 18.28 -15.30
C ALA A 108 -6.49 17.49 -15.24
N ALA A 109 -5.76 17.43 -16.35
CA ALA A 109 -4.42 16.84 -16.36
C ALA A 109 -3.48 17.61 -15.40
N SER A 110 -2.82 16.88 -14.50
CA SER A 110 -1.84 17.44 -13.56
C SER A 110 -0.60 16.53 -13.48
N ARG A 111 0.56 17.12 -13.18
CA ARG A 111 1.83 16.40 -13.01
C ARG A 111 1.95 15.72 -11.64
N TYR A 112 1.21 16.21 -10.66
CA TYR A 112 1.16 15.67 -9.31
C TYR A 112 -0.25 15.92 -8.78
N THR A 113 -0.87 14.91 -8.17
CA THR A 113 -2.27 14.97 -7.70
C THR A 113 -2.38 14.56 -6.25
N VAL A 114 -3.54 14.80 -5.65
CA VAL A 114 -3.87 14.21 -4.35
C VAL A 114 -3.68 12.68 -4.34
N SER A 115 -3.99 12.00 -5.44
CA SER A 115 -3.76 10.55 -5.58
C SER A 115 -2.28 10.19 -5.48
N ALA A 116 -1.41 10.96 -6.15
CA ALA A 116 0.04 10.75 -6.07
C ALA A 116 0.57 11.01 -4.65
N PHE A 117 0.01 11.98 -3.94
CA PHE A 117 0.34 12.27 -2.55
C PHE A 117 -0.07 11.14 -1.60
N ILE A 118 -1.31 10.65 -1.70
CA ILE A 118 -1.81 9.53 -0.87
C ILE A 118 -1.04 8.24 -1.20
N ALA A 119 -0.85 7.91 -2.47
CA ALA A 119 -0.09 6.73 -2.89
C ALA A 119 1.36 6.76 -2.39
N ARG A 120 2.00 7.93 -2.42
CA ARG A 120 3.35 8.09 -1.87
C ARG A 120 3.37 7.86 -0.36
N THR A 121 2.39 8.42 0.35
CA THR A 121 2.24 8.26 1.80
C THR A 121 2.07 6.79 2.19
N LEU A 122 1.22 6.05 1.48
CA LEU A 122 1.05 4.61 1.65
C LEU A 122 2.35 3.82 1.35
N GLY A 123 3.08 4.22 0.31
CA GLY A 123 4.39 3.63 -0.01
C GLY A 123 5.42 3.82 1.10
N ASP A 124 5.42 4.97 1.78
CA ASP A 124 6.30 5.20 2.93
C ASP A 124 5.83 4.40 4.17
N LEU A 125 4.52 4.32 4.42
CA LEU A 125 3.94 3.45 5.48
C LEU A 125 4.23 1.97 5.25
N SER A 126 4.26 1.51 4.00
CA SER A 126 4.58 0.13 3.69
C SER A 126 6.04 -0.22 4.00
N LYS A 127 6.98 0.70 3.75
CA LYS A 127 8.39 0.53 4.14
C LYS A 127 8.57 0.41 5.65
N TRP A 128 7.68 1.03 6.43
CA TRP A 128 7.67 0.95 7.89
C TRP A 128 6.86 -0.25 8.43
N GLY A 129 6.20 -1.01 7.56
CA GLY A 129 5.42 -2.19 7.93
C GLY A 129 4.03 -1.88 8.51
N ASN A 130 3.54 -0.64 8.38
CA ASN A 130 2.20 -0.26 8.85
C ASN A 130 1.08 -0.76 7.93
N VAL A 131 1.38 -0.93 6.64
CA VAL A 131 0.46 -1.47 5.62
C VAL A 131 1.22 -2.39 4.68
N LEU A 132 0.48 -3.30 4.06
CA LEU A 132 0.97 -4.21 3.03
C LEU A 132 0.72 -3.61 1.65
N PHE A 133 1.62 -3.88 0.71
CA PHE A 133 1.54 -3.41 -0.67
C PHE A 133 1.53 -4.60 -1.62
N HIS A 134 0.64 -4.56 -2.61
CA HIS A 134 0.63 -5.47 -3.74
C HIS A 134 0.42 -4.67 -5.03
N ASP A 135 1.16 -4.98 -6.09
CA ASP A 135 0.96 -4.39 -7.41
C ASP A 135 0.02 -5.29 -8.23
N GLY A 136 -1.14 -4.78 -8.63
CA GLY A 136 -2.23 -5.58 -9.18
C GLY A 136 -2.93 -4.93 -10.36
N PRO A 137 -3.94 -5.59 -10.96
CA PRO A 137 -4.70 -5.00 -12.06
C PRO A 137 -5.46 -3.77 -11.58
N ALA A 138 -5.51 -2.72 -12.41
CA ALA A 138 -6.39 -1.58 -12.20
C ALA A 138 -7.78 -1.88 -12.75
N THR A 139 -8.84 -1.52 -12.02
CA THR A 139 -10.21 -1.85 -12.43
C THR A 139 -11.10 -0.61 -12.51
N GLY A 140 -12.24 -0.76 -13.21
CA GLY A 140 -13.25 0.29 -13.35
C GLY A 140 -12.67 1.63 -13.81
N ARG A 141 -12.91 2.70 -13.04
CA ARG A 141 -12.44 4.05 -13.36
C ARG A 141 -10.93 4.17 -13.51
N TRP A 142 -10.17 3.28 -12.90
CA TRP A 142 -8.71 3.30 -12.85
C TRP A 142 -8.07 2.41 -13.93
N ALA A 143 -8.86 1.68 -14.73
CA ALA A 143 -8.38 0.72 -15.73
C ALA A 143 -7.40 1.32 -16.76
N TYR A 144 -7.43 2.64 -16.98
CA TYR A 144 -6.47 3.33 -17.86
C TYR A 144 -5.01 3.21 -17.41
N ASN A 145 -4.74 2.88 -16.14
CA ASN A 145 -3.38 2.65 -15.64
C ASN A 145 -2.85 1.23 -15.93
N SER A 146 -3.70 0.29 -16.37
CA SER A 146 -3.44 -1.16 -16.47
C SER A 146 -3.12 -1.87 -15.15
N ARG A 147 -2.20 -1.30 -14.37
CA ARG A 147 -1.81 -1.74 -13.03
C ARG A 147 -1.97 -0.62 -12.01
N ILE A 148 -2.22 -0.97 -10.76
CA ILE A 148 -2.39 -0.02 -9.66
C ILE A 148 -1.96 -0.68 -8.35
N SER A 149 -1.70 0.16 -7.35
CA SER A 149 -1.40 -0.30 -6.01
C SER A 149 -2.64 -0.86 -5.30
N TRP A 150 -2.44 -1.94 -4.57
CA TRP A 150 -3.42 -2.58 -3.70
C TRP A 150 -2.85 -2.62 -2.28
N TRP A 151 -3.70 -2.38 -1.30
CA TRP A 151 -3.29 -2.16 0.08
C TRP A 151 -4.07 -3.04 1.04
N SER A 152 -3.39 -3.54 2.07
CA SER A 152 -3.99 -4.28 3.18
C SER A 152 -3.28 -3.93 4.49
N VAL A 153 -3.81 -4.39 5.61
CA VAL A 153 -3.10 -4.48 6.88
C VAL A 153 -2.77 -5.94 7.18
N ALA A 154 -1.83 -6.19 8.10
CA ALA A 154 -1.52 -7.54 8.55
C ALA A 154 -2.68 -8.16 9.35
N PRO A 155 -2.89 -9.49 9.28
CA PRO A 155 -2.14 -10.47 8.48
C PRO A 155 -2.45 -10.36 6.97
N GLU A 156 -1.51 -10.80 6.13
CA GLU A 156 -1.63 -10.78 4.68
C GLU A 156 -2.84 -11.61 4.20
N PRO A 157 -3.80 -11.00 3.47
CA PRO A 157 -4.91 -11.73 2.86
C PRO A 157 -4.49 -12.54 1.63
N ASP A 158 -5.23 -13.59 1.33
CA ASP A 158 -5.08 -14.34 0.09
C ASP A 158 -5.41 -13.46 -1.13
N TRP A 159 -4.44 -13.30 -2.02
CA TRP A 159 -4.57 -12.42 -3.18
C TRP A 159 -5.68 -12.85 -4.16
N GLU A 160 -5.88 -14.16 -4.34
CA GLU A 160 -6.83 -14.65 -5.34
C GLU A 160 -8.28 -14.49 -4.88
N THR A 161 -8.54 -14.63 -3.58
CA THR A 161 -9.89 -14.74 -3.02
C THR A 161 -10.32 -13.54 -2.17
N ALA A 162 -9.40 -12.70 -1.69
CA ALA A 162 -9.69 -11.62 -0.76
C ALA A 162 -9.40 -10.23 -1.34
N ARG A 163 -9.88 -9.95 -2.55
CA ARG A 163 -9.75 -8.63 -3.20
C ARG A 163 -11.05 -7.84 -3.15
N LEU A 164 -10.91 -6.52 -2.96
CA LEU A 164 -11.97 -5.54 -3.18
C LEU A 164 -11.50 -4.56 -4.26
N SER A 165 -11.92 -4.81 -5.50
CA SER A 165 -11.62 -3.93 -6.62
C SER A 165 -12.57 -2.74 -6.66
N TRP A 166 -12.15 -1.64 -7.29
CA TRP A 166 -13.04 -0.51 -7.58
C TRP A 166 -14.30 -0.99 -8.33
N ALA A 167 -14.12 -1.81 -9.37
CA ALA A 167 -15.22 -2.31 -10.19
C ALA A 167 -16.28 -3.10 -9.37
N ASP A 168 -15.86 -3.81 -8.31
CA ASP A 168 -16.76 -4.60 -7.47
C ASP A 168 -17.57 -3.73 -6.49
N THR A 169 -17.12 -2.50 -6.23
CA THR A 169 -17.78 -1.63 -5.24
C THR A 169 -19.02 -0.92 -5.76
N GLY A 170 -19.13 -0.71 -7.08
CA GLY A 170 -20.18 0.13 -7.67
C GLY A 170 -20.09 1.62 -7.30
N LEU A 171 -18.97 2.07 -6.74
CA LEU A 171 -18.74 3.46 -6.34
C LEU A 171 -18.57 4.40 -7.54
N THR A 172 -18.92 5.66 -7.32
CA THR A 172 -18.80 6.78 -8.27
C THR A 172 -17.68 7.73 -7.82
N MET A 173 -17.25 8.62 -8.73
CA MET A 173 -16.19 9.62 -8.46
C MET A 173 -16.75 10.95 -7.91
N ASP A 174 -17.87 10.91 -7.19
CA ASP A 174 -18.56 12.12 -6.71
C ASP A 174 -17.85 12.85 -5.55
N TYR A 175 -16.84 12.21 -4.96
CA TYR A 175 -16.04 12.74 -3.87
C TYR A 175 -14.92 13.70 -4.28
N VAL A 176 -14.69 13.90 -5.58
CA VAL A 176 -13.69 14.87 -6.09
C VAL A 176 -14.39 16.18 -6.44
N PRO A 177 -14.20 17.27 -5.67
CA PRO A 177 -14.84 18.54 -5.96
C PRO A 177 -14.45 19.06 -7.35
N GLY A 178 -15.45 19.32 -8.21
CA GLY A 178 -15.24 19.86 -9.55
C GLY A 178 -14.82 18.83 -10.61
N SER A 179 -14.98 17.53 -10.35
CA SER A 179 -14.78 16.50 -11.37
C SER A 179 -15.80 16.64 -12.51
N VAL A 180 -15.34 16.40 -13.75
CA VAL A 180 -16.21 16.18 -14.90
C VAL A 180 -16.15 14.69 -15.23
N GLU A 181 -17.30 14.01 -15.25
CA GLU A 181 -17.38 12.62 -15.70
C GLU A 181 -17.15 12.51 -17.21
#